data_AF-T0YBN2-F1
#
_entry.id   AF-T0YBN2-F1
#
_cell.length_a   1.000
_cell.length_b   1.000
_cell.length_c   1.000
_cell.angle_alpha   90.00
_cell.angle_beta   90.00
_cell.angle_gamma   90.00
#
_symmetry.space_group_name_H-M   'P 1'
#
loop_
_entity.id
_entity.type
_entity.pdbx_description
1 polymer ?
#
loop_
_entity_poly.entity_id
_entity_poly.type
_entity_poly.pdbx_seq_one_letter_code
_entity_poly.pdbx_strand_id
1 'polypeptide(L)' 'MCKETHMATNLAIDPNLLDRALEVSGERTKKAAVTKALQEFIARRQQRRVLDLMGKLEWDQSFDYKAERSRK' A
#
# COMPACT_ATOMS: atom_id res chain seq x y z
N MET A 1 8.09 -19.27 -17.65
CA MET A 1 9.15 -18.28 -17.37
C MET A 1 8.81 -17.57 -16.08
N CYS A 2 9.36 -18.00 -14.94
CA CYS A 2 9.22 -17.25 -13.69
C CYS A 2 10.62 -17.10 -13.10
N LYS A 3 11.36 -16.09 -13.56
CA LYS A 3 12.58 -15.65 -12.88
C LYS A 3 12.13 -14.71 -11.76
N GLU A 4 11.70 -15.29 -10.66
CA GLU A 4 11.61 -14.54 -9.41
C GLU A 4 13.04 -14.46 -8.88
N THR A 5 13.75 -13.38 -9.20
CA THR A 5 15.06 -13.09 -8.64
C THR A 5 14.86 -12.71 -7.17
N HIS A 6 14.70 -13.71 -6.31
CA HIS A 6 14.71 -13.52 -4.87
C HIS A 6 16.13 -13.18 -4.44
N MET A 7 16.42 -11.88 -4.39
CA MET A 7 17.61 -11.34 -3.72
C MET A 7 17.40 -11.50 -2.21
N ALA A 8 18.13 -12.43 -1.59
CA ALA A 8 18.23 -12.48 -0.14
C ALA A 8 18.93 -11.20 0.34
N THR A 9 18.16 -10.26 0.87
CA THR A 9 18.70 -9.01 1.41
C THR A 9 18.91 -9.20 2.89
N ASN A 10 20.16 -9.31 3.32
CA ASN A 10 20.50 -9.45 4.73
C ASN A 10 20.48 -8.07 5.39
N LEU A 11 19.28 -7.62 5.76
CA LEU A 11 19.07 -6.34 6.45
C LEU A 11 19.03 -6.60 7.96
N ALA A 12 19.85 -5.86 8.71
CA ALA A 12 19.73 -5.83 10.16
C ALA A 12 18.44 -5.07 10.53
N ILE A 13 17.42 -5.81 10.96
CA ILE A 13 16.15 -5.28 11.45
C ILE A 13 16.04 -5.61 12.93
N ASP A 14 15.56 -4.67 13.74
CA ASP A 14 15.26 -4.90 15.16
C ASP A 14 14.30 -6.11 15.31
N PRO A 15 14.70 -7.17 16.03
CA PRO A 15 13.86 -8.34 16.26
C PRO A 15 12.49 -7.99 16.87
N ASN A 16 12.45 -7.03 17.79
CA ASN A 16 11.21 -6.61 18.45
C ASN A 16 10.25 -5.96 17.45
N LEU A 17 10.79 -5.14 16.53
CA LEU A 17 10.00 -4.52 15.47
C LEU A 17 9.40 -5.58 14.54
N LEU A 18 10.19 -6.60 14.21
CA LEU A 18 9.80 -7.67 13.31
C LEU A 18 8.71 -8.57 13.93
N ASP A 19 8.82 -8.84 15.23
CA ASP A 19 7.81 -9.59 15.98
C ASP A 19 6.49 -8.80 16.07
N ARG A 20 6.57 -7.50 16.38
CA ARG A 20 5.38 -6.63 16.37
C ARG A 20 4.74 -6.53 14.99
N ALA A 21 5.54 -6.42 13.93
CA ALA A 21 5.04 -6.42 12.55
C ALA A 21 4.33 -7.75 12.22
N LEU A 22 4.86 -8.89 12.67
CA LEU A 22 4.23 -10.19 12.48
C LEU A 22 2.89 -10.28 13.20
N GLU A 23 2.83 -9.88 14.47
CA GLU A 23 1.60 -9.85 15.28
C GLU A 23 0.49 -9.02 14.64
N VAL A 24 0.80 -7.81 14.17
CA VAL A 24 -0.21 -6.89 13.62
C VAL A 24 -0.55 -7.15 12.15
N SER A 25 0.34 -7.76 11.38
CA SER A 25 0.13 -7.99 9.94
C SER A 25 -0.80 -9.16 9.63
N GLY A 26 -0.97 -10.09 10.59
CA GLY A 26 -1.70 -11.35 10.41
C GLY A 26 -0.97 -12.37 9.52
N GLU A 27 0.29 -12.11 9.16
CA GLU A 27 1.07 -12.96 8.30
C GLU A 27 1.68 -14.15 9.05
N ARG A 28 1.94 -15.25 8.33
CA ARG A 28 2.50 -16.47 8.94
C ARG A 28 4.02 -16.44 9.10
N THR A 29 4.71 -15.56 8.37
CA THR A 29 6.18 -15.51 8.36
C THR A 29 6.68 -14.07 8.43
N LYS A 30 7.84 -13.89 9.08
CA LYS A 30 8.53 -12.58 9.15
C LYS A 30 8.80 -12.00 7.76
N LYS A 31 9.17 -12.84 6.77
CA LYS A 31 9.37 -12.42 5.37
C LYS A 31 8.08 -11.85 4.75
N ALA A 32 6.95 -12.53 4.96
CA ALA A 32 5.66 -12.08 4.44
C ALA A 32 5.23 -10.76 5.11
N ALA A 33 5.38 -10.66 6.44
CA ALA A 33 5.11 -9.43 7.18
C ALA A 33 5.94 -8.23 6.66
N VAL A 34 7.24 -8.42 6.44
CA VAL A 34 8.13 -7.37 5.89
C VAL A 34 7.73 -7.00 4.47
N THR A 35 7.47 -7.99 3.62
CA THR A 35 7.05 -7.75 2.23
C THR A 35 5.79 -6.90 2.18
N LYS A 36 4.79 -7.26 2.99
CA LYS A 36 3.52 -6.53 3.10
C LYS A 36 3.72 -5.12 3.64
N ALA A 37 4.51 -4.95 4.70
CA ALA A 37 4.81 -3.64 5.27
C ALA A 37 5.47 -2.70 4.23
N LEU A 38 6.38 -3.22 3.39
CA LEU A 38 7.00 -2.45 2.32
C LEU A 38 5.98 -2.07 1.23
N GLN A 39 5.11 -2.98 0.82
CA GLN A 39 4.03 -2.69 -0.13
C GLN A 39 3.10 -1.59 0.37
N GLU A 40 2.65 -1.69 1.63
CA GLU A 40 1.79 -0.68 2.27
C GLU A 40 2.51 0.66 2.42
N PHE A 41 3.80 0.66 2.78
CA PHE A 41 4.61 1.86 2.88
C PHE A 41 4.72 2.60 1.53
N ILE A 42 4.99 1.85 0.46
CA ILE A 42 5.05 2.40 -0.90
C ILE A 42 3.68 2.94 -1.30
N ALA A 43 2.62 2.14 -1.14
CA ALA A 43 1.25 2.54 -1.49
C ALA A 43 0.83 3.82 -0.75
N ARG A 44 1.10 3.91 0.56
CA ARG A 44 0.79 5.09 1.38
C ARG A 44 1.54 6.34 0.92
N ARG A 45 2.76 6.20 0.39
CA ARG A 45 3.51 7.33 -0.18
C ARG A 45 3.01 7.71 -1.57
N GLN A 46 2.66 6.73 -2.39
CA GLN A 46 2.09 6.97 -3.72
C GLN A 46 0.72 7.66 -3.61
N GLN A 47 -0.12 7.27 -2.66
CA GLN A 47 -1.41 7.92 -2.41
C GLN A 47 -1.25 9.42 -2.10
N ARG A 48 -0.15 9.86 -1.47
CA ARG A 48 0.09 11.30 -1.26
C ARG A 48 0.22 12.07 -2.58
N ARG A 49 0.63 11.44 -3.68
CA ARG A 49 0.69 12.07 -5.00
C ARG A 49 -0.68 12.43 -5.55
N VAL A 50 -1.77 11.89 -5.00
CA VAL A 50 -3.12 12.35 -5.33
C VAL A 50 -3.28 13.83 -4.96
N LEU A 51 -2.59 14.32 -3.94
CA LEU A 51 -2.57 15.75 -3.62
C LEU A 51 -1.97 16.60 -4.74
N ASP A 52 -1.06 16.05 -5.54
CA ASP A 52 -0.46 16.76 -6.68
C ASP A 52 -1.49 17.06 -7.79
N LEU A 53 -2.64 16.39 -7.76
CA LEU A 53 -3.75 16.57 -8.69
C LEU A 53 -4.76 17.63 -8.20
N MET A 54 -4.70 18.04 -6.92
CA MET A 54 -5.59 19.08 -6.39
C MET A 54 -5.36 20.41 -7.12
N GLY A 55 -6.44 21.01 -7.61
CA GLY A 55 -6.40 22.25 -8.40
C GLY A 55 -5.92 22.09 -9.85
N LYS A 56 -5.59 20.87 -10.30
CA LYS A 56 -5.29 20.56 -11.71
C LYS A 56 -6.45 19.87 -12.43
N LEU A 57 -7.45 19.40 -11.70
CA LEU A 57 -8.64 18.79 -12.27
C LEU A 57 -9.78 19.80 -12.27
N GLU A 58 -10.44 19.90 -13.42
CA GLU A 58 -11.74 20.54 -13.56
C GLU A 58 -12.83 19.49 -13.34
N TRP A 59 -13.86 19.86 -12.59
CA TRP A 59 -15.00 18.98 -12.34
C TRP A 59 -16.02 19.12 -13.48
N ASP A 60 -16.48 17.98 -14.00
CA ASP A 60 -17.61 17.97 -14.92
C ASP A 60 -18.89 18.35 -14.17
N GLN A 61 -19.48 19.50 -14.52
CA GLN A 61 -20.70 20.01 -13.87
C GLN A 61 -21.93 19.14 -14.16
N SER A 62 -21.89 18.31 -15.19
CA SER A 62 -22.97 17.36 -15.52
C SER A 62 -22.88 16.06 -14.70
N PHE A 63 -21.79 15.86 -13.95
CA PHE A 63 -21.58 14.64 -13.17
C PHE A 63 -22.36 14.67 -11.83
N ASP A 64 -23.44 13.89 -11.74
CA ASP A 64 -24.22 13.74 -10.50
C ASP A 64 -23.69 12.59 -9.62
N TYR A 65 -22.76 12.91 -8.72
CA TYR A 65 -22.23 11.97 -7.73
C TYR A 65 -23.24 11.50 -6.67
N LYS A 66 -24.45 12.10 -6.58
CA LYS A 66 -25.53 11.60 -5.71
C LYS A 66 -26.32 10.49 -6.39
N ALA A 67 -26.55 10.58 -7.70
CA ALA A 67 -27.21 9.52 -8.47
C ALA A 67 -26.44 8.19 -8.42
N GLU A 68 -25.10 8.23 -8.43
CA GLU A 68 -24.27 7.03 -8.33
C GLU A 68 -24.37 6.33 -6.96
N ARG A 69 -24.70 7.04 -5.88
CA ARG A 69 -24.87 6.42 -4.54
C ARG A 69 -26.11 5.54 -4.41
N SER A 70 -27.08 5.74 -5.29
CA SER A 70 -28.32 4.94 -5.34
C SER A 70 -28.23 3.69 -6.23
N ARG A 71 -27.13 3.51 -6.98
CA ARG A 71 -26.91 2.30 -7.77
C ARG A 71 -26.46 1.16 -6.86
N LYS A 72 -27.40 0.28 -6.51
CA LYS A 72 -27.15 -1.04 -5.92
C LYS A 72 -26.99 -2.09 -7.01
#